data_AF-A0A4Q3S3L2-F1
#
_entry.id   AF-A0A4Q3S3L2-F1
#
_cell.length_a   1.000
_cell.length_b   1.000
_cell.length_c   1.000
_cell.angle_alpha   90.00
_cell.angle_beta   90.00
_cell.angle_gamma   90.00
#
_symmetry.space_group_name_H-M   'P 1'
#
loop_
_entity.id
_entity.type
_entity.pdbx_description
1 polymer ?
#
loop_
_entity_poly.entity_id
_entity_poly.type
_entity_poly.pdbx_seq_one_letter_code
_entity_poly.pdbx_strand_id
1 'polypeptide(L)'
;MADLIDNPAAADPLLSLVPDKQVSIRDVFGVDSDMKVPAFSHRDSHVPDIDEAYRFDPQTTLAIVAGLAFDRRVMVQGYHGTGKSTHIEQVAARLNWPLVRVNLDSHVSRIDLVGKDAIVLKDGKQITEFREGILPWCLQRPMALVFDEYDAGRPDVMF
;
A
#
# COMPACT_ATOMS: atom_id res chain seq x y z
N MET A 1 -11.50 4.03 -20.04
CA MET A 1 -10.15 3.53 -19.71
C MET A 1 -9.17 4.25 -20.64
N ALA A 2 -9.02 5.56 -20.43
CA ALA A 2 -8.16 6.42 -21.22
C ALA A 2 -7.24 7.16 -20.26
N ASP A 3 -5.96 7.22 -20.65
CA ASP A 3 -4.95 8.20 -20.26
C ASP A 3 -4.44 8.16 -18.81
N LEU A 4 -3.51 7.24 -18.55
CA LEU A 4 -2.59 7.28 -17.40
C LEU A 4 -1.10 7.13 -17.82
N ILE A 5 -0.77 7.24 -19.12
CA ILE A 5 0.58 6.92 -19.63
C ILE A 5 1.19 8.06 -20.45
N ASP A 6 0.98 9.34 -20.10
CA ASP A 6 1.77 10.41 -20.72
C ASP A 6 2.02 11.57 -19.74
N ASN A 7 2.97 11.37 -18.81
CA ASN A 7 3.88 12.44 -18.38
C ASN A 7 5.10 11.90 -17.62
N PRO A 8 6.23 11.59 -18.28
CA PRO A 8 7.47 11.14 -17.63
C PRO A 8 8.30 12.29 -17.02
N ALA A 9 7.76 13.50 -16.82
CA ALA A 9 8.53 14.66 -16.35
C ALA A 9 7.92 15.43 -15.15
N ALA A 10 6.72 15.08 -14.67
CA ALA A 10 6.36 15.42 -13.31
C ALA A 10 7.05 14.39 -12.41
N ALA A 11 8.08 14.81 -11.65
CA ALA A 11 8.68 13.94 -10.66
C ALA A 11 7.55 13.34 -9.82
N ASP A 12 7.40 12.01 -9.85
CA ASP A 12 6.36 11.32 -9.12
C ASP A 12 6.47 11.74 -7.65
N PRO A 13 5.49 12.50 -7.11
CA PRO A 13 5.61 13.07 -5.78
C PRO A 13 5.84 12.02 -4.70
N LEU A 14 5.34 10.79 -4.92
CA LEU A 14 5.52 9.67 -4.01
C LEU A 14 6.98 9.24 -3.88
N LEU A 15 7.82 9.39 -4.90
CA LEU A 15 9.24 9.00 -4.81
C LEU A 15 10.03 9.84 -3.80
N SER A 16 9.59 11.07 -3.55
CA SER A 16 10.23 11.99 -2.59
C SER A 16 9.54 12.03 -1.24
N LEU A 17 8.45 11.28 -1.07
CA LEU A 17 7.60 11.36 0.12
C LEU A 17 8.36 10.82 1.33
N VAL A 18 8.34 11.52 2.46
CA VAL A 18 8.85 11.01 3.74
C VAL A 18 7.86 11.40 4.84
N PRO A 19 7.58 10.52 5.82
CA PRO A 19 6.74 10.90 6.95
C PRO A 19 7.37 12.09 7.68
N ASP A 20 6.58 13.15 7.86
CA ASP A 20 7.07 14.46 8.30
C ASP A 20 6.49 14.87 9.67
N LYS A 21 5.63 14.04 10.26
CA LYS A 21 5.11 14.23 11.61
C LYS A 21 5.08 12.93 12.40
N GLN A 22 5.01 13.08 13.72
CA GLN A 22 4.80 12.01 14.68
C GLN A 22 3.43 12.20 15.35
N VAL A 23 2.62 11.15 15.39
CA VAL A 23 1.28 11.20 16.00
C VAL A 23 1.16 10.20 17.15
N SER A 24 0.37 10.56 18.16
CA SER A 24 0.06 9.71 19.31
C SER A 24 -0.96 8.64 18.90
N ILE A 25 -0.66 7.37 19.15
CA ILE A 25 -1.61 6.28 18.87
C ILE A 25 -2.88 6.45 19.70
N ARG A 26 -2.73 6.86 20.96
CA ARG A 26 -3.84 7.11 21.88
C ARG A 26 -4.82 8.14 21.32
N ASP A 27 -4.30 9.24 20.79
CA ASP A 27 -5.14 10.35 20.30
C ASP A 27 -5.78 10.02 18.95
N VAL A 28 -5.07 9.33 18.07
CA VAL A 28 -5.53 9.04 16.71
C VAL A 28 -6.49 7.84 16.65
N PHE A 29 -6.22 6.80 17.44
CA PHE A 29 -6.94 5.52 17.36
C PHE A 29 -7.76 5.20 18.61
N GLY A 30 -7.60 5.95 19.70
CA GLY A 30 -8.25 5.63 20.99
C GLY A 30 -7.68 4.39 21.67
N VAL A 31 -6.46 3.97 21.31
CA VAL A 31 -5.79 2.79 21.85
C VAL A 31 -4.85 3.19 22.99
N ASP A 32 -4.97 2.54 24.14
CA ASP A 32 -4.15 2.83 25.33
C ASP A 32 -2.68 2.45 25.12
N SER A 33 -1.90 3.39 24.59
CA SER A 33 -0.46 3.25 24.34
C SER A 33 0.21 4.62 24.27
N ASP A 34 1.41 4.73 24.82
CA ASP A 34 2.22 5.96 24.77
C ASP A 34 3.11 6.03 23.53
N MET A 35 3.01 5.04 22.63
CA MET A 35 3.77 5.01 21.39
C MET A 35 3.32 6.12 20.43
N LYS A 36 4.33 6.76 19.81
CA LYS A 36 4.15 7.69 18.70
C LYS A 36 4.61 7.05 17.41
N VAL A 37 3.92 7.36 16.31
CA VAL A 37 4.17 6.74 15.01
C VAL A 37 4.25 7.77 13.90
N PRO A 38 5.09 7.50 12.88
CA PRO A 38 5.23 8.40 11.74
C PRO A 38 3.91 8.49 10.97
N ALA A 39 3.63 9.68 10.46
CA ALA A 39 2.48 9.96 9.60
C ALA A 39 2.85 11.06 8.60
N PHE A 40 2.02 11.24 7.58
CA PHE A 40 2.17 12.29 6.59
C PHE A 40 1.23 13.47 6.89
N SER A 41 1.72 14.69 6.79
CA SER A 41 0.90 15.90 6.92
C SER A 41 -0.01 16.09 5.72
N HIS A 42 0.49 15.78 4.52
CA HIS A 42 -0.23 15.91 3.25
C HIS A 42 -0.86 14.58 2.83
N ARG A 43 -2.08 14.65 2.30
CA ARG A 43 -2.83 13.49 1.80
C ARG A 43 -2.52 13.29 0.31
N ASP A 44 -2.12 12.08 -0.03
CA ASP A 44 -1.96 11.61 -1.41
C ASP A 44 -3.24 10.92 -1.92
N SER A 45 -3.41 10.78 -3.25
CA SER A 45 -4.55 10.11 -3.85
C SER A 45 -4.65 8.61 -3.54
N HIS A 46 -3.55 7.96 -3.16
CA HIS A 46 -3.52 6.55 -2.77
C HIS A 46 -3.81 6.35 -1.27
N VAL A 47 -4.05 7.42 -0.51
CA VAL A 47 -4.49 7.30 0.89
C VAL A 47 -5.97 6.87 0.91
N PRO A 48 -6.35 5.78 1.60
CA PRO A 48 -7.74 5.36 1.70
C PRO A 48 -8.65 6.40 2.35
N ASP A 49 -9.93 6.35 2.05
CA ASP A 49 -10.94 7.23 2.66
C ASP A 49 -11.13 6.94 4.15
N ILE A 50 -11.37 8.01 4.91
CA ILE A 50 -11.58 7.92 6.35
C ILE A 50 -13.03 7.55 6.61
N ASP A 51 -13.24 6.49 7.38
CA ASP A 51 -14.50 6.22 8.06
C ASP A 51 -14.40 6.73 9.50
N GLU A 52 -15.19 7.77 9.82
CA GLU A 52 -15.23 8.37 11.16
C GLU A 52 -15.90 7.45 12.19
N ALA A 53 -16.80 6.56 11.75
CA ALA A 53 -17.50 5.62 12.62
C ALA A 53 -16.67 4.37 12.95
N TYR A 54 -15.53 4.19 12.26
CA TYR A 54 -14.68 3.01 12.43
C TYR A 54 -14.20 2.84 13.88
N ARG A 55 -14.23 1.59 14.35
CA ARG A 55 -13.77 1.22 15.70
C ARG A 55 -12.54 0.35 15.59
N PHE A 56 -11.43 0.87 16.10
CA PHE A 56 -10.15 0.19 16.07
C PHE A 56 -10.05 -0.86 17.17
N ASP A 57 -9.87 -2.13 16.78
CA ASP A 57 -9.28 -3.15 17.65
C ASP A 57 -7.85 -2.75 18.10
N PRO A 58 -7.57 -2.69 19.41
CA PRO A 58 -6.27 -2.26 19.95
C PRO A 58 -5.08 -3.10 19.49
N GLN A 59 -5.22 -4.43 19.54
CA GLN A 59 -4.09 -5.33 19.30
C GLN A 59 -3.66 -5.29 17.83
N THR A 60 -4.63 -5.35 16.91
CA THR A 60 -4.39 -5.28 15.46
C THR A 60 -3.82 -3.92 15.06
N THR A 61 -4.34 -2.84 15.65
CA THR A 61 -3.81 -1.48 15.43
C THR A 61 -2.36 -1.38 15.85
N LEU A 62 -2.00 -1.82 17.06
CA LEU A 62 -0.61 -1.79 17.55
C LEU A 62 0.34 -2.58 16.65
N ALA A 63 -0.08 -3.75 16.16
CA ALA A 63 0.72 -4.55 15.24
C ALA A 63 0.99 -3.80 13.92
N ILE A 64 -0.05 -3.21 13.31
CA ILE A 64 0.08 -2.50 12.03
C ILE A 64 0.96 -1.26 12.17
N VAL A 65 0.71 -0.43 13.18
CA VAL A 65 1.47 0.81 13.35
C VAL A 65 2.92 0.56 13.78
N ALA A 66 3.21 -0.55 14.47
CA ALA A 66 4.59 -1.00 14.68
C ALA A 66 5.26 -1.44 13.37
N GLY A 67 4.51 -2.08 12.47
CA GLY A 67 4.96 -2.38 11.12
C GLY A 67 5.42 -1.15 10.36
N LEU A 68 4.57 -0.11 10.33
CA LEU A 68 4.86 1.16 9.67
C LEU A 68 6.02 1.92 10.33
N ALA A 69 6.08 1.94 11.65
CA ALA A 69 7.09 2.70 12.40
C ALA A 69 8.49 2.07 12.34
N PHE A 70 8.60 0.75 12.21
CA PHE A 70 9.86 0.01 12.34
C PHE A 70 10.22 -0.82 11.11
N ASP A 71 9.58 -0.57 9.97
CA ASP A 71 9.79 -1.30 8.71
C ASP A 71 9.70 -2.82 8.91
N ARG A 72 8.61 -3.26 9.56
CA ARG A 72 8.33 -4.68 9.81
C ARG A 72 7.14 -5.14 9.00
N ARG A 73 7.29 -6.35 8.43
CA ARG A 73 6.20 -7.06 7.76
C ARG A 73 5.19 -7.52 8.81
N VAL A 74 3.92 -7.20 8.60
CA VAL A 74 2.82 -7.54 9.52
C VAL A 74 1.88 -8.49 8.80
N MET A 75 1.52 -9.59 9.47
CA MET A 75 0.50 -10.52 9.00
C MET A 75 -0.73 -10.39 9.90
N VAL A 76 -1.88 -10.02 9.30
CA VAL A 76 -3.16 -9.95 10.01
C VAL A 76 -3.99 -11.16 9.61
N GLN A 77 -4.37 -11.99 10.58
CA GLN A 77 -5.11 -13.22 10.38
C GLN A 77 -6.45 -13.19 11.11
N GLY A 78 -7.44 -13.90 10.58
CA GLY A 78 -8.79 -13.96 11.13
C GLY A 78 -9.78 -14.45 10.08
N TYR A 79 -10.99 -14.79 10.52
CA TYR A 79 -12.04 -15.33 9.64
C TYR A 79 -12.40 -14.36 8.50
N HIS A 80 -12.99 -14.90 7.43
CA HIS A 80 -13.58 -14.10 6.37
C HIS A 80 -14.62 -13.12 6.94
N GLY A 81 -14.67 -11.90 6.41
CA GLY A 81 -15.68 -10.91 6.78
C GLY A 81 -15.44 -10.19 8.11
N THR A 82 -14.34 -10.43 8.83
CA THR A 82 -14.05 -9.75 10.10
C THR A 82 -13.39 -8.36 9.94
N GLY A 83 -13.34 -7.82 8.71
CA GLY A 83 -12.85 -6.46 8.46
C GLY A 83 -11.33 -6.27 8.47
N LYS A 84 -10.52 -7.32 8.28
CA LYS A 84 -9.04 -7.26 8.31
C LYS A 84 -8.47 -6.20 7.36
N SER A 85 -8.86 -6.25 6.09
CA SER A 85 -8.36 -5.33 5.05
C SER A 85 -8.81 -3.90 5.34
N THR A 86 -10.08 -3.73 5.71
CA THR A 86 -10.63 -2.43 6.15
C THR A 86 -9.88 -1.88 7.36
N HIS A 87 -9.45 -2.73 8.30
CA HIS A 87 -8.67 -2.29 9.45
C HIS A 87 -7.32 -1.69 9.03
N ILE A 88 -6.63 -2.34 8.09
CA ILE A 88 -5.37 -1.82 7.55
C ILE A 88 -5.61 -0.50 6.79
N GLU A 89 -6.65 -0.46 5.94
CA GLU A 89 -7.04 0.75 5.20
C GLU A 89 -7.35 1.92 6.14
N GLN A 90 -8.10 1.68 7.23
CA GLN A 90 -8.44 2.72 8.19
C GLN A 90 -7.24 3.16 9.02
N VAL A 91 -6.30 2.26 9.36
CA VAL A 91 -5.04 2.67 9.98
C VAL A 91 -4.24 3.58 9.04
N ALA A 92 -4.10 3.20 7.76
CA ALA A 92 -3.42 4.01 6.75
C ALA A 92 -4.10 5.37 6.56
N ALA A 93 -5.43 5.39 6.48
CA ALA A 93 -6.22 6.60 6.32
C ALA A 93 -5.99 7.62 7.45
N ARG A 94 -5.94 7.17 8.71
CA ARG A 94 -5.70 8.05 9.87
C ARG A 94 -4.27 8.59 9.94
N LEU A 95 -3.30 7.89 9.34
CA LEU A 95 -1.90 8.32 9.27
C LEU A 95 -1.56 9.09 7.98
N ASN A 96 -2.54 9.28 7.09
CA ASN A 96 -2.32 9.72 5.70
C ASN A 96 -1.27 8.86 4.96
N TRP A 97 -1.20 7.58 5.28
CA TRP A 97 -0.24 6.66 4.67
C TRP A 97 -0.77 6.18 3.31
N PRO A 98 -0.06 6.41 2.19
CA PRO A 98 -0.48 5.90 0.88
C PRO A 98 -0.54 4.37 0.92
N LEU A 99 -1.53 3.75 0.28
CA LEU A 99 -1.74 2.30 0.35
C LEU A 99 -2.11 1.73 -1.02
N VAL A 100 -1.47 0.62 -1.37
CA VAL A 100 -1.87 -0.23 -2.49
C VAL A 100 -2.24 -1.59 -1.95
N ARG A 101 -3.40 -2.10 -2.38
CA ARG A 101 -3.85 -3.45 -2.08
C ARG A 101 -3.83 -4.31 -3.33
N VAL A 102 -3.23 -5.49 -3.22
CA VAL A 102 -3.24 -6.54 -4.23
C VAL A 102 -3.99 -7.74 -3.66
N ASN A 103 -5.10 -8.12 -4.29
CA ASN A 103 -5.82 -9.33 -3.91
C ASN A 103 -5.17 -10.53 -4.59
N LEU A 104 -4.70 -11.53 -3.84
CA LEU A 104 -3.94 -12.67 -4.40
C LEU A 104 -4.82 -13.80 -4.96
N ASP A 105 -5.95 -13.43 -5.56
CA ASP A 105 -6.88 -14.38 -6.17
C ASP A 105 -6.34 -15.01 -7.48
N SER A 106 -7.16 -15.87 -8.09
CA SER A 106 -6.78 -16.64 -9.28
C SER A 106 -6.48 -15.80 -10.54
N HIS A 107 -6.83 -14.52 -10.56
CA HIS A 107 -6.56 -13.63 -11.69
C HIS A 107 -5.19 -12.96 -11.62
N VAL A 108 -4.58 -12.82 -10.43
CA VAL A 108 -3.26 -12.18 -10.29
C VAL A 108 -2.16 -13.10 -10.81
N SER A 109 -1.35 -12.60 -11.73
CA SER A 109 -0.20 -13.31 -12.29
C SER A 109 1.13 -12.72 -11.81
N ARG A 110 2.21 -13.50 -11.97
CA ARG A 110 3.58 -13.01 -11.73
C ARG A 110 3.93 -11.80 -12.58
N ILE A 111 3.35 -11.68 -13.78
CA ILE A 111 3.55 -10.55 -14.68
C ILE A 111 2.93 -9.28 -14.09
N ASP A 112 1.77 -9.37 -13.44
CA ASP A 112 1.13 -8.21 -12.79
C ASP A 112 1.95 -7.75 -11.57
N LEU A 113 2.56 -8.69 -10.86
CA LEU A 113 3.41 -8.40 -9.70
C LEU A 113 4.77 -7.84 -10.07
N VAL A 114 5.50 -8.50 -10.97
CA VAL A 114 6.91 -8.16 -11.27
C VAL A 114 7.03 -7.26 -12.49
N GLY A 115 6.19 -7.46 -13.50
CA GLY A 115 6.27 -6.77 -14.78
C GLY A 115 6.63 -7.69 -15.94
N LYS A 116 6.75 -7.09 -17.13
CA LYS A 116 7.18 -7.77 -18.36
C LYS A 116 7.83 -6.78 -19.32
N ASP A 117 8.64 -7.33 -20.22
CA ASP A 117 9.06 -6.60 -21.42
C ASP A 117 7.84 -6.37 -22.33
N ALA A 118 7.65 -5.12 -22.74
CA ALA A 118 6.61 -4.71 -23.66
C ALA A 118 7.22 -3.98 -24.85
N ILE A 119 6.69 -4.24 -26.04
CA ILE A 119 7.03 -3.46 -27.22
C ILE A 119 6.19 -2.19 -27.19
N VAL A 120 6.85 -1.04 -27.15
CA VAL A 120 6.22 0.28 -27.21
C VAL A 120 6.73 1.04 -28.43
N LEU A 121 5.87 1.89 -28.98
CA LEU A 121 6.26 2.81 -30.06
C LEU A 121 6.75 4.11 -29.42
N LYS A 122 8.02 4.43 -29.63
CA LYS A 122 8.62 5.71 -29.22
C LYS A 122 9.25 6.36 -30.44
N ASP A 123 8.81 7.58 -30.76
CA ASP A 123 9.24 8.32 -31.95
C ASP A 123 9.14 7.50 -33.26
N GLY A 124 8.06 6.72 -33.39
CA GLY A 124 7.81 5.87 -34.56
C GLY A 124 8.68 4.60 -34.65
N LYS A 125 9.53 4.32 -33.66
CA LYS A 125 10.36 3.10 -33.60
C LYS A 125 9.80 2.13 -32.57
N GLN A 126 9.79 0.84 -32.93
CA GLN A 126 9.49 -0.23 -31.98
C GLN A 126 10.71 -0.43 -31.08
N ILE A 127 10.53 -0.19 -29.79
CA ILE A 127 11.54 -0.44 -28.77
C ILE A 127 10.98 -1.39 -27.72
N THR A 128 11.85 -2.20 -27.12
CA THR A 128 11.50 -3.03 -25.98
C THR A 128 11.76 -2.24 -24.71
N GLU A 129 10.73 -2.07 -23.89
CA GLU A 129 10.83 -1.41 -22.58
C GLU A 129 10.24 -2.33 -21.51
N PHE A 130 10.92 -2.42 -20.36
CA PHE A 130 10.40 -3.15 -19.23
C PHE A 130 9.27 -2.34 -18.59
N ARG A 131 8.05 -2.88 -18.59
CA ARG A 131 6.94 -2.31 -17.85
C ARG A 131 6.91 -2.94 -16.46
N GLU A 132 7.19 -2.13 -15.45
CA GLU A 132 7.14 -2.54 -14.05
C GLU A 132 5.75 -3.07 -13.66
N GLY A 133 5.75 -4.15 -12.89
CA GLY A 133 4.57 -4.61 -12.16
C GLY A 133 4.35 -3.81 -10.87
N ILE A 134 3.34 -4.19 -10.10
CA ILE A 134 2.99 -3.45 -8.89
C ILE A 134 4.06 -3.53 -7.78
N LEU A 135 4.84 -4.62 -7.70
CA LEU A 135 5.85 -4.78 -6.65
C LEU A 135 7.03 -3.82 -6.84
N PRO A 136 7.73 -3.78 -7.99
CA PRO A 136 8.80 -2.79 -8.18
C PRO A 136 8.29 -1.36 -8.04
N TRP A 137 7.06 -1.09 -8.48
CA TRP A 137 6.44 0.22 -8.35
C TRP A 137 6.24 0.61 -6.89
N CYS A 138 5.63 -0.23 -6.06
CA CYS A 138 5.42 0.07 -4.64
C CYS A 138 6.75 0.14 -3.85
N LEU A 139 7.73 -0.71 -4.15
CA LEU A 139 9.00 -0.77 -3.41
C LEU A 139 9.84 0.51 -3.50
N GLN A 140 9.62 1.32 -4.53
CA GLN A 140 10.31 2.59 -4.72
C GLN A 140 9.61 3.78 -4.03
N ARG A 141 8.41 3.57 -3.50
CA ARG A 141 7.52 4.62 -2.98
C ARG A 141 7.24 4.39 -1.49
N PRO A 142 7.35 5.41 -0.62
CA PRO A 142 7.01 5.27 0.79
C PRO A 142 5.50 5.12 1.00
N MET A 143 5.04 3.88 0.88
CA MET A 143 3.63 3.47 0.97
C MET A 143 3.49 2.09 1.59
N ALA A 144 2.25 1.73 1.97
CA ALA A 144 1.91 0.40 2.41
C ALA A 144 1.50 -0.47 1.21
N LEU A 145 2.14 -1.63 1.06
CA LEU A 145 1.70 -2.67 0.14
C LEU A 145 1.00 -3.78 0.92
N VAL A 146 -0.28 -3.99 0.63
CA VAL A 146 -1.12 -5.01 1.26
C VAL A 146 -1.35 -6.15 0.29
N PHE A 147 -0.89 -7.34 0.66
CA PHE A 147 -1.31 -8.59 0.03
C PHE A 147 -2.54 -9.13 0.74
N ASP A 148 -3.70 -9.01 0.10
CA ASP A 148 -4.96 -9.56 0.61
C ASP A 148 -5.15 -11.01 0.12
N GLU A 149 -5.90 -11.79 0.88
CA GLU A 149 -6.14 -13.23 0.61
C GLU A 149 -4.83 -14.01 0.38
N TYR A 150 -3.82 -13.76 1.22
CA TYR A 150 -2.48 -14.35 1.10
C TYR A 150 -2.48 -15.87 1.00
N ASP A 151 -3.43 -16.54 1.65
CA ASP A 151 -3.63 -17.98 1.62
C ASP A 151 -4.22 -18.50 0.30
N ALA A 152 -4.86 -17.65 -0.50
CA ALA A 152 -5.33 -17.97 -1.85
C ALA A 152 -4.23 -17.83 -2.92
N GLY A 153 -3.11 -17.19 -2.58
CA GLY A 153 -2.00 -16.92 -3.49
C GLY A 153 -1.44 -18.20 -4.10
N ARG A 154 -1.42 -18.26 -5.44
CA ARG A 154 -0.89 -19.42 -6.15
C ARG A 154 0.64 -19.54 -5.95
N PRO A 155 1.18 -20.76 -5.78
CA PRO A 155 2.62 -20.94 -5.57
C PRO A 155 3.52 -20.30 -6.63
N ASP A 156 3.12 -20.31 -7.91
CA ASP A 156 3.88 -19.71 -9.03
C ASP A 156 3.91 -18.17 -9.03
N VAL A 157 3.02 -17.55 -8.26
CA VAL A 157 2.96 -16.10 -8.03
C VAL A 157 3.78 -15.73 -6.78
N MET A 158 3.77 -16.60 -5.77
CA MET A 158 4.37 -16.36 -4.46
C MET A 158 5.84 -16.78 -4.33
N PHE A 159 6.30 -17.72 -5.18
CA PHE A 159 7.65 -18.33 -5.15
C PHE A 159 8.29 -18.38 -6.55
#